data_AF-A0A3V1VCJ4-F1
#
_entry.id   AF-A0A3V1VCJ4-F1
#
_cell.length_a   1.000
_cell.length_b   1.000
_cell.length_c   1.000
_cell.angle_alpha   90.00
_cell.angle_beta   90.00
_cell.angle_gamma   90.00
#
_symmetry.space_group_name_H-M   'P 1'
#
loop_
_entity.id
_entity.type
_entity.pdbx_description
1 polymer ?
#
loop_
_entity_poly.entity_id
_entity_poly.type
_entity_poly.pdbx_seq_one_letter_code
_entity_poly.pdbx_strand_id
1 'polypeptide(L)'
;KKNPSMANTKIIAPHDDIIAHTDFYTWQAVLSDAFHTQSRSEASRALWPRLTYRVLKGLDRSKDEGTARIDFLNELNEIRNYRNRLSHNDCIWIKIHSKNLQSAVETIREKINKIEGLIKTINPQVHLSLTKWGSFYHAKRICSQKEAELHLGKGIINSTTDEMNTILDQLYALTADGKLTGVVKRNTNNIAFHKF
;
A
#
# COMPACT_ATOMS: atom_id res chain seq x y z
N LYS A 1 -48.52 23.30 -1.30
CA LYS A 1 -47.34 22.81 -2.08
C LYS A 1 -46.75 21.62 -1.32
N LYS A 2 -46.82 20.41 -1.89
CA LYS A 2 -46.34 19.18 -1.26
C LYS A 2 -44.80 19.18 -1.26
N ASN A 3 -44.17 19.08 -0.09
CA ASN A 3 -42.73 18.83 0.01
C ASN A 3 -42.45 17.42 -0.50
N PRO A 4 -41.47 17.21 -1.40
CA PRO A 4 -41.06 15.87 -1.77
C PRO A 4 -40.40 15.23 -0.54
N SER A 5 -40.92 14.08 -0.13
CA SER A 5 -40.30 13.24 0.91
C SER A 5 -38.87 12.91 0.47
N MET A 6 -37.88 13.43 1.19
CA MET A 6 -36.51 12.95 1.03
C MET A 6 -36.51 11.48 1.48
N ALA A 7 -36.44 10.59 0.49
CA ALA A 7 -36.19 9.18 0.73
C ALA A 7 -34.93 9.10 1.60
N ASN A 8 -35.09 8.48 2.77
CA ASN A 8 -34.00 8.21 3.69
C ASN A 8 -33.17 7.07 3.10
N THR A 9 -32.47 7.36 2.01
CA THR A 9 -31.54 6.42 1.37
C THR A 9 -30.37 6.31 2.33
N LYS A 10 -30.45 5.33 3.23
CA LYS A 10 -29.33 4.94 4.08
C LYS A 10 -28.19 4.61 3.13
N ILE A 11 -27.18 5.50 3.05
CA ILE A 11 -25.96 5.24 2.29
C ILE A 11 -25.29 4.07 2.99
N ILE A 12 -25.52 2.86 2.50
CA ILE A 12 -24.78 1.68 2.90
C ILE A 12 -23.47 1.75 2.11
N ALA A 13 -22.53 2.53 2.62
CA ALA A 13 -21.16 2.45 2.16
C ALA A 13 -20.62 1.06 2.55
N PRO A 14 -20.04 0.29 1.61
CA PRO A 14 -19.34 -0.96 1.93
C PRO A 14 -18.37 -0.75 3.09
N HIS A 15 -18.20 -1.76 3.94
CA HIS A 15 -17.28 -1.70 5.09
C HIS A 15 -15.86 -1.26 4.67
N ASP A 16 -15.41 -1.73 3.50
CA ASP A 16 -14.12 -1.37 2.93
C ASP A 16 -14.06 0.11 2.51
N ASP A 17 -15.15 0.68 2.01
CA ASP A 17 -15.27 2.11 1.68
C ASP A 17 -15.27 2.98 2.95
N ILE A 18 -15.92 2.51 4.02
CA ILE A 18 -15.91 3.21 5.32
C ILE A 18 -14.50 3.19 5.91
N ILE A 19 -13.85 2.03 5.98
CA ILE A 19 -12.46 1.93 6.47
C ILE A 19 -11.55 2.82 5.63
N ALA A 20 -11.68 2.74 4.31
CA ALA A 20 -10.95 3.56 3.36
C ALA A 20 -11.20 5.08 3.49
N HIS A 21 -12.40 5.54 3.82
CA HIS A 21 -12.66 6.97 3.92
C HIS A 21 -12.27 7.53 5.30
N THR A 22 -12.22 6.67 6.32
CA THR A 22 -12.11 7.09 7.72
C THR A 22 -10.67 7.32 8.18
N ASP A 23 -9.67 6.78 7.48
CA ASP A 23 -8.26 6.87 7.85
C ASP A 23 -7.57 8.08 7.19
N PHE A 24 -7.48 8.20 5.86
CA PHE A 24 -6.69 9.28 5.23
C PHE A 24 -7.29 10.70 5.31
N TYR A 25 -8.60 10.86 5.12
CA TYR A 25 -9.24 12.19 5.16
C TYR A 25 -9.15 12.81 6.56
N THR A 26 -9.32 11.98 7.60
CA THR A 26 -9.15 12.38 9.00
C THR A 26 -7.75 12.90 9.27
N TRP A 27 -6.72 12.18 8.81
CA TRP A 27 -5.33 12.65 8.95
C TRP A 27 -5.08 13.96 8.20
N GLN A 28 -5.63 14.14 6.99
CA GLN A 28 -5.52 15.40 6.25
C GLN A 28 -6.13 16.58 7.03
N ALA A 29 -7.34 16.39 7.57
CA ALA A 29 -8.03 17.43 8.31
C ALA A 29 -7.30 17.79 9.61
N VAL A 30 -6.87 16.78 10.37
CA VAL A 30 -6.18 16.95 11.65
C VAL A 30 -4.81 17.62 11.46
N LEU A 31 -4.08 17.31 10.38
CA LEU A 31 -2.78 17.89 10.07
C LEU A 31 -2.86 19.25 9.36
N SER A 32 -4.06 19.78 9.09
CA SER A 32 -4.24 21.07 8.45
C SER A 32 -3.83 22.25 9.34
N ASP A 33 -3.66 23.42 8.73
CA ASP A 33 -3.29 24.65 9.43
C ASP A 33 -4.36 25.15 10.41
N ALA A 34 -5.61 24.66 10.32
CA ALA A 34 -6.67 24.98 11.27
C ALA A 34 -6.34 24.57 12.71
N PHE A 35 -5.45 23.58 12.90
CA PHE A 35 -5.01 23.10 14.21
C PHE A 35 -3.56 23.48 14.54
N HIS A 36 -2.91 24.29 13.69
CA HIS A 36 -1.53 24.75 13.85
C HIS A 36 -1.49 26.20 14.32
N THR A 37 -0.43 26.55 15.06
CA THR A 37 -0.11 27.95 15.32
C THR A 37 1.39 28.19 15.23
N GLN A 38 1.75 29.35 14.68
CA GLN A 38 3.12 29.86 14.73
C GLN A 38 3.37 30.74 15.96
N SER A 39 2.30 31.13 16.69
CA SER A 39 2.43 31.95 17.88
C SER A 39 2.91 31.12 19.08
N ARG A 40 4.05 31.52 19.66
CA ARG A 40 4.58 30.89 20.87
C ARG A 40 3.62 30.98 22.06
N SER A 41 2.81 32.03 22.16
CA SER A 41 1.85 32.17 23.27
C SER A 41 0.68 31.19 23.16
N GLU A 42 0.27 30.84 21.94
CA GLU A 42 -0.86 29.93 21.67
C GLU A 42 -0.43 28.48 21.45
N ALA A 43 0.88 28.20 21.36
CA ALA A 43 1.40 26.85 21.09
C ALA A 43 0.95 25.79 22.11
N SER A 44 0.64 26.20 23.35
CA SER A 44 0.11 25.31 24.39
C SER A 44 -1.35 24.89 24.16
N ARG A 45 -2.11 25.69 23.40
CA ARG A 45 -3.54 25.52 23.11
C ARG A 45 -3.80 24.91 21.73
N ALA A 46 -2.85 25.04 20.81
CA ALA A 46 -2.92 24.38 19.50
C ALA A 46 -2.58 22.88 19.58
N LEU A 47 -3.02 22.13 18.56
CA LEU A 47 -2.64 20.73 18.41
C LEU A 47 -1.18 20.63 17.95
N TRP A 48 -0.83 21.45 16.96
CA TRP A 48 0.50 21.57 16.39
C TRP A 48 1.08 22.95 16.74
N PRO A 49 2.35 23.04 17.18
CA PRO A 49 3.38 21.99 17.17
C PRO A 49 3.36 21.04 18.39
N ARG A 50 2.44 21.24 19.35
CA ARG A 50 2.45 20.58 20.67
C ARG A 50 2.56 19.05 20.62
N LEU A 51 1.88 18.41 19.67
CA LEU A 51 1.87 16.96 19.53
C LEU A 51 2.77 16.44 18.40
N THR A 52 3.45 17.30 17.64
CA THR A 52 4.07 16.93 16.36
C THR A 52 5.02 15.75 16.50
N TYR A 53 6.03 15.84 17.36
CA TYR A 53 7.00 14.76 17.53
C TYR A 53 6.51 13.60 18.40
N ARG A 54 5.31 13.69 18.99
CA ARG A 54 4.65 12.56 19.68
C ARG A 54 3.92 11.67 18.67
N VAL A 55 3.29 12.30 17.67
CA VAL A 55 2.51 11.63 16.62
C VAL A 55 3.39 11.26 15.42
N LEU A 56 4.24 12.18 14.98
CA LEU A 56 5.18 12.05 13.86
C LEU A 56 6.61 11.94 14.40
N LYS A 57 6.91 10.79 15.01
CA LYS A 57 8.16 10.56 15.76
C LYS A 57 9.42 10.70 14.89
N GLY A 58 9.31 10.37 13.61
CA GLY A 58 10.38 10.43 12.62
C GLY A 58 10.35 11.67 11.73
N LEU A 59 9.54 12.69 12.05
CA LEU A 59 9.48 13.91 11.26
C LEU A 59 10.84 14.61 11.21
N ASP A 60 11.18 15.17 10.05
CA ASP A 60 12.44 15.85 9.81
C ASP A 60 12.61 17.04 10.77
N ARG A 61 13.66 16.98 11.59
CA ARG A 61 13.99 18.02 12.59
C ARG A 61 15.01 19.03 12.07
N SER A 62 15.53 18.85 10.86
CA SER A 62 16.41 19.83 10.22
C SER A 62 15.64 21.01 9.63
N LYS A 63 14.33 20.85 9.42
CA LYS A 63 13.39 21.87 8.93
C LYS A 63 12.60 22.47 10.08
N ASP A 64 12.03 23.65 9.82
CA ASP A 64 10.93 24.19 10.63
C ASP A 64 9.77 23.18 10.73
N GLU A 65 9.14 23.09 11.91
CA GLU A 65 8.07 22.12 12.18
C GLU A 65 6.88 22.30 11.25
N GLY A 66 6.48 23.55 10.98
CA GLY A 66 5.36 23.85 10.08
C GLY A 66 5.66 23.36 8.67
N THR A 67 6.87 23.64 8.18
CA THR A 67 7.36 23.19 6.88
C THR A 67 7.40 21.66 6.79
N ALA A 68 8.01 20.99 7.77
CA ALA A 68 8.11 19.54 7.80
C ALA A 68 6.72 18.86 7.87
N ARG A 69 5.79 19.44 8.64
CA ARG A 69 4.39 18.96 8.72
C ARG A 69 3.68 19.12 7.38
N ILE A 70 3.84 20.24 6.68
CA ILE A 70 3.24 20.48 5.36
C ILE A 70 3.81 19.49 4.33
N ASP A 71 5.12 19.26 4.34
CA ASP A 71 5.76 18.25 3.48
C ASP A 71 5.16 16.87 3.72
N PHE A 72 5.03 16.44 4.97
CA PHE A 72 4.39 15.18 5.35
C PHE A 72 2.92 15.11 4.89
N LEU A 73 2.16 16.19 5.06
CA LEU A 73 0.77 16.28 4.63
C LEU A 73 0.63 16.15 3.10
N ASN A 74 1.56 16.76 2.34
CA ASN A 74 1.59 16.65 0.89
C ASN A 74 1.87 15.22 0.42
N GLU A 75 2.83 14.54 1.05
CA GLU A 75 3.10 13.12 0.78
C GLU A 75 1.89 12.23 1.11
N LEU A 76 1.24 12.47 2.25
CA LEU A 76 0.04 11.75 2.64
C LEU A 76 -1.11 11.93 1.62
N ASN A 77 -1.33 13.15 1.16
CA ASN A 77 -2.36 13.47 0.16
C ASN A 77 -2.06 12.82 -1.20
N GLU A 78 -0.78 12.76 -1.59
CA GLU A 78 -0.35 12.07 -2.80
C GLU A 78 -0.70 10.57 -2.74
N ILE A 79 -0.39 9.91 -1.62
CA ILE A 79 -0.71 8.48 -1.41
C ILE A 79 -2.23 8.25 -1.37
N ARG A 80 -2.98 9.14 -0.71
CA ARG A 80 -4.45 9.07 -0.72
C ARG A 80 -5.01 9.12 -2.14
N ASN A 81 -4.59 10.11 -2.92
CA ASN A 81 -5.06 10.26 -4.30
C ASN A 81 -4.67 9.05 -5.15
N TYR A 82 -3.48 8.50 -4.95
CA TYR A 82 -3.05 7.27 -5.61
C TYR A 82 -3.96 6.08 -5.25
N ARG A 83 -4.27 5.89 -3.96
CA ARG A 83 -5.17 4.82 -3.52
C ARG A 83 -6.60 5.00 -4.04
N ASN A 84 -7.14 6.23 -4.02
CA ASN A 84 -8.48 6.51 -4.54
C ASN A 84 -8.61 6.12 -6.02
N ARG A 85 -7.56 6.35 -6.82
CA ARG A 85 -7.51 5.90 -8.21
C ARG A 85 -7.54 4.37 -8.32
N LEU A 86 -6.75 3.68 -7.49
CA LEU A 86 -6.78 2.21 -7.43
C LEU A 86 -8.17 1.66 -7.12
N SER A 87 -8.89 2.25 -6.14
CA SER A 87 -10.26 1.81 -5.79
C SER A 87 -11.29 2.09 -6.88
N HIS A 88 -11.03 3.04 -7.77
CA HIS A 88 -11.87 3.32 -8.94
C HIS A 88 -11.48 2.52 -10.18
N ASN A 89 -10.55 1.56 -10.06
CA ASN A 89 -9.99 0.80 -11.17
C ASN A 89 -9.36 1.68 -12.27
N ASP A 90 -8.87 2.88 -11.90
CA ASP A 90 -8.09 3.70 -12.81
C ASP A 90 -6.79 2.96 -13.15
N CYS A 91 -6.41 2.99 -14.42
CA CYS A 91 -5.07 2.57 -14.81
C CYS A 91 -4.03 3.53 -14.22
N ILE A 92 -3.39 3.11 -13.14
CA ILE A 92 -2.41 3.90 -12.38
C ILE A 92 -1.20 4.31 -13.22
N TRP A 93 -0.82 3.51 -14.21
CA TRP A 93 0.30 3.77 -15.12
C TRP A 93 -0.02 4.79 -16.23
N ILE A 94 -1.30 5.03 -16.58
CA ILE A 94 -1.67 5.87 -17.74
C ILE A 94 -1.30 7.36 -17.53
N LYS A 95 -1.34 7.85 -16.29
CA LYS A 95 -0.94 9.24 -15.98
C LYS A 95 0.56 9.40 -15.76
N ILE A 96 1.31 8.34 -15.95
CA ILE A 96 2.75 8.32 -15.78
C ILE A 96 3.34 8.23 -17.18
N HIS A 97 4.30 9.08 -17.50
CA HIS A 97 4.99 9.07 -18.79
C HIS A 97 5.94 7.85 -18.90
N SER A 98 5.44 6.66 -18.58
CA SER A 98 6.18 5.41 -18.66
C SER A 98 6.40 5.06 -20.13
N LYS A 99 7.66 4.90 -20.52
CA LYS A 99 8.06 4.57 -21.89
C LYS A 99 8.12 3.06 -22.15
N ASN A 100 8.18 2.26 -21.08
CA ASN A 100 8.28 0.81 -21.13
C ASN A 100 7.78 0.17 -19.80
N LEU A 101 7.66 -1.16 -19.79
CA LEU A 101 7.19 -1.93 -18.63
C LEU A 101 8.02 -1.68 -17.36
N GLN A 102 9.34 -1.62 -17.49
CA GLN A 102 10.24 -1.34 -16.36
C GLN A 102 9.94 0.02 -15.72
N SER A 103 9.77 1.07 -16.54
CA SER A 103 9.44 2.41 -16.03
C SER A 103 8.06 2.46 -15.37
N ALA A 104 7.07 1.69 -15.85
CA ALA A 104 5.78 1.59 -15.19
C ALA A 104 5.90 0.90 -13.81
N VAL A 105 6.65 -0.20 -13.74
CA VAL A 105 6.93 -0.91 -12.48
C VAL A 105 7.66 -0.02 -11.48
N GLU A 106 8.66 0.73 -11.91
CA GLU A 106 9.43 1.61 -11.03
C GLU A 106 8.54 2.65 -10.36
N THR A 107 7.56 3.19 -11.08
CA THR A 107 6.67 4.21 -10.53
C THR A 107 5.74 3.68 -9.45
N ILE A 108 5.39 2.39 -9.50
CA ILE A 108 4.67 1.70 -8.40
C ILE A 108 5.62 1.52 -7.21
N ARG A 109 6.87 1.13 -7.46
CA ARG A 109 7.89 0.97 -6.40
C ARG A 109 8.19 2.30 -5.71
N GLU A 110 8.19 3.41 -6.43
CA GLU A 110 8.29 4.76 -5.85
C GLU A 110 7.15 5.03 -4.86
N LYS A 111 5.90 4.65 -5.18
CA LYS A 111 4.78 4.79 -4.22
C LYS A 111 4.95 3.89 -3.00
N ILE A 112 5.45 2.67 -3.17
CA ILE A 112 5.78 1.79 -2.04
C ILE A 112 6.84 2.44 -1.15
N ASN A 113 7.89 3.02 -1.73
CA ASN A 113 8.93 3.72 -0.97
C ASN A 113 8.38 4.95 -0.22
N LYS A 114 7.44 5.70 -0.82
CA LYS A 114 6.75 6.81 -0.13
C LYS A 114 5.89 6.31 1.04
N ILE A 115 5.13 5.23 0.86
CA ILE A 115 4.37 4.60 1.95
C ILE A 115 5.30 4.14 3.08
N GLU A 116 6.42 3.51 2.74
CA GLU A 116 7.46 3.12 3.69
C GLU A 116 8.00 4.34 4.48
N GLY A 117 8.24 5.46 3.77
CA GLY A 117 8.64 6.74 4.37
C GLY A 117 7.61 7.31 5.33
N LEU A 118 6.32 7.35 4.95
CA LEU A 118 5.23 7.80 5.80
C LEU A 118 5.13 6.96 7.09
N ILE A 119 5.22 5.63 6.99
CA ILE A 119 5.20 4.73 8.15
C ILE A 119 6.39 5.02 9.08
N LYS A 120 7.58 5.24 8.51
CA LYS A 120 8.78 5.59 9.27
C LYS A 120 8.61 6.92 10.00
N THR A 121 8.02 7.93 9.34
CA THR A 121 7.74 9.25 9.94
C THR A 121 6.73 9.17 11.08
N ILE A 122 5.67 8.38 10.93
CA ILE A 122 4.66 8.17 11.99
C ILE A 122 5.28 7.39 13.15
N ASN A 123 5.86 6.23 12.89
CA ASN A 123 6.41 5.37 13.93
C ASN A 123 7.62 4.53 13.44
N PRO A 124 8.85 4.95 13.76
CA PRO A 124 10.06 4.23 13.39
C PRO A 124 10.12 2.78 13.89
N GLN A 125 9.48 2.46 15.02
CA GLN A 125 9.46 1.09 15.56
C GLN A 125 8.57 0.15 14.74
N VAL A 126 7.46 0.68 14.22
CA VAL A 126 6.59 -0.06 13.29
C VAL A 126 7.32 -0.27 11.97
N HIS A 127 7.98 0.77 11.43
CA HIS A 127 8.83 0.63 10.24
C HIS A 127 9.92 -0.44 10.43
N LEU A 128 10.63 -0.44 11.56
CA LEU A 128 11.64 -1.44 11.88
C LEU A 128 11.07 -2.86 11.92
N SER A 129 9.89 -3.03 12.52
CA SER A 129 9.22 -4.34 12.63
C SER A 129 8.79 -4.86 11.24
N LEU A 130 8.16 -4.02 10.43
CA LEU A 130 7.76 -4.35 9.05
C LEU A 130 8.97 -4.64 8.15
N THR A 131 10.08 -3.93 8.37
CA THR A 131 11.35 -4.18 7.67
C THR A 131 11.90 -5.56 8.05
N LYS A 132 11.94 -5.89 9.35
CA LYS A 132 12.41 -7.20 9.83
C LYS A 132 11.54 -8.35 9.33
N TRP A 133 10.23 -8.15 9.22
CA TRP A 133 9.30 -9.13 8.66
C TRP A 133 9.35 -9.22 7.13
N GLY A 134 10.14 -8.37 6.47
CA GLY A 134 10.28 -8.38 5.02
C GLY A 134 9.07 -7.83 4.27
N SER A 135 8.15 -7.11 4.93
CA SER A 135 6.92 -6.61 4.29
C SER A 135 7.23 -5.69 3.10
N PHE A 136 8.15 -4.72 3.27
CA PHE A 136 8.54 -3.82 2.19
C PHE A 136 9.31 -4.53 1.07
N TYR A 137 10.17 -5.50 1.44
CA TYR A 137 10.87 -6.32 0.46
C TYR A 137 9.88 -7.12 -0.38
N HIS A 138 8.91 -7.77 0.26
CA HIS A 138 7.90 -8.57 -0.43
C HIS A 138 7.03 -7.71 -1.34
N ALA A 139 6.58 -6.54 -0.88
CA ALA A 139 5.83 -5.58 -1.69
C ALA A 139 6.62 -5.14 -2.93
N LYS A 140 7.91 -4.83 -2.78
CA LYS A 140 8.78 -4.48 -3.93
C LYS A 140 9.06 -5.68 -4.85
N ARG A 141 9.10 -6.90 -4.31
CA ARG A 141 9.33 -8.13 -5.08
C ARG A 141 8.14 -8.46 -5.98
N ILE A 142 6.91 -8.37 -5.45
CA ILE A 142 5.69 -8.56 -6.26
C ILE A 142 5.56 -7.47 -7.33
N CYS A 143 5.97 -6.25 -7.02
CA CYS A 143 6.04 -5.15 -7.98
C CYS A 143 7.38 -5.15 -8.73
N SER A 144 7.59 -6.19 -9.56
CA SER A 144 8.76 -6.33 -10.42
C SER A 144 8.37 -6.58 -11.87
N GLN A 145 9.26 -6.24 -12.80
CA GLN A 145 9.05 -6.54 -14.23
C GLN A 145 8.85 -8.04 -14.45
N LYS A 146 9.62 -8.88 -13.76
CA LYS A 146 9.49 -10.35 -13.83
C LYS A 146 8.08 -10.82 -13.48
N GLU A 147 7.49 -10.31 -12.42
CA GLU A 147 6.12 -10.69 -12.04
C GLU A 147 5.08 -10.18 -13.03
N ALA A 148 5.24 -8.96 -13.53
CA ALA A 148 4.38 -8.43 -14.58
C ALA A 148 4.46 -9.27 -15.86
N GLU A 149 5.65 -9.72 -16.25
CA GLU A 149 5.86 -10.61 -17.39
C GLU A 149 5.18 -11.97 -17.19
N LEU A 150 5.30 -12.56 -16.00
CA LEU A 150 4.61 -13.81 -15.65
C LEU A 150 3.08 -13.66 -15.77
N HIS A 151 2.52 -12.55 -15.29
CA HIS A 151 1.07 -12.27 -15.38
C HIS A 151 0.61 -12.00 -16.82
N LEU A 152 1.52 -11.54 -17.69
CA LEU A 152 1.31 -11.40 -19.13
C LEU A 152 1.56 -12.72 -19.89
N GLY A 153 1.80 -13.82 -19.19
CA GLY A 153 2.10 -15.13 -19.77
C GLY A 153 3.46 -15.23 -20.44
N LYS A 154 4.33 -14.23 -20.30
CA LYS A 154 5.68 -14.25 -20.85
C LYS A 154 6.55 -15.19 -20.02
N GLY A 155 7.21 -16.13 -20.71
CA GLY A 155 8.04 -17.13 -20.05
C GLY A 155 7.26 -18.29 -19.43
N ILE A 156 5.93 -18.38 -19.65
CA ILE A 156 5.22 -19.64 -19.45
C ILE A 156 5.67 -20.59 -20.55
N ILE A 157 6.58 -21.49 -20.17
CA ILE A 157 6.91 -22.64 -21.00
C ILE A 157 5.80 -23.65 -20.75
N ASN A 158 4.99 -23.93 -21.77
CA ASN A 158 4.13 -25.13 -21.75
C ASN A 158 5.05 -26.34 -21.81
N SER A 159 5.53 -26.79 -20.65
CA SER A 159 6.26 -28.03 -20.55
C SER A 159 5.23 -29.15 -20.42
N THR A 160 4.92 -29.78 -21.55
CA THR A 160 4.07 -30.97 -21.64
C THR A 160 4.91 -32.24 -21.51
N THR A 161 6.01 -32.19 -20.76
CA THR A 161 6.77 -33.41 -20.48
C THR A 161 5.98 -34.25 -19.48
N ASP A 162 5.90 -35.56 -19.72
CA ASP A 162 5.19 -36.49 -18.83
C ASP A 162 5.65 -36.37 -17.37
N GLU A 163 6.92 -36.02 -17.19
CA GLU A 163 7.53 -35.78 -15.89
C GLU A 163 6.93 -34.55 -15.17
N MET A 164 6.62 -33.48 -15.89
CA MET A 164 6.07 -32.26 -15.31
C MET A 164 4.57 -32.40 -15.04
N ASN A 165 3.84 -33.14 -15.89
CA ASN A 165 2.45 -33.54 -15.62
C ASN A 165 2.37 -34.39 -14.34
N THR A 166 3.28 -35.35 -14.18
CA THR A 166 3.35 -36.19 -12.98
C THR A 166 3.61 -35.34 -11.72
N ILE A 167 4.49 -34.33 -11.80
CA ILE A 167 4.75 -33.41 -10.67
C ILE A 167 3.52 -32.57 -10.35
N LEU A 168 2.82 -32.07 -11.36
CA LEU A 168 1.59 -31.28 -11.18
C LEU A 168 0.48 -32.12 -10.55
N ASP A 169 0.27 -33.35 -11.01
CA ASP A 169 -0.73 -34.26 -10.44
C ASP A 169 -0.44 -34.57 -8.97
N GLN A 170 0.83 -34.82 -8.62
CA GLN A 170 1.24 -35.01 -7.23
C GLN A 170 0.99 -33.76 -6.39
N LEU A 171 1.33 -32.58 -6.92
CA LEU A 171 1.09 -31.31 -6.24
C LEU A 171 -0.40 -31.05 -6.03
N TYR A 172 -1.24 -31.24 -7.05
CA TYR A 172 -2.68 -31.05 -6.93
C TYR A 172 -3.32 -32.03 -5.95
N ALA A 173 -2.93 -33.31 -5.98
CA ALA A 173 -3.39 -34.29 -5.01
C ALA A 173 -2.98 -33.92 -3.56
N LEU A 174 -1.72 -33.52 -3.35
CA LEU A 174 -1.20 -33.12 -2.03
C LEU A 174 -1.83 -31.83 -1.49
N THR A 175 -2.13 -30.90 -2.38
CA THR A 175 -2.63 -29.58 -2.00
C THR A 175 -4.16 -29.50 -2.04
N ALA A 176 -4.86 -30.59 -2.33
CA ALA A 176 -6.30 -30.61 -2.59
C ALA A 176 -6.70 -29.54 -3.63
N ASP A 177 -6.10 -29.64 -4.81
CA ASP A 177 -6.23 -28.68 -5.92
C ASP A 177 -5.79 -27.27 -5.56
N GLY A 178 -4.68 -27.13 -4.81
CA GLY A 178 -4.14 -25.84 -4.38
C GLY A 178 -4.83 -25.20 -3.17
N LYS A 179 -5.77 -25.90 -2.51
CA LYS A 179 -6.47 -25.41 -1.31
C LYS A 179 -5.62 -25.42 -0.05
N LEU A 180 -4.56 -26.22 -0.03
CA LEU A 180 -3.63 -26.43 1.09
C LEU A 180 -2.19 -26.20 0.64
N THR A 181 -1.33 -25.80 1.58
CA THR A 181 0.12 -25.69 1.35
C THR A 181 0.73 -27.09 1.28
N GLY A 182 1.59 -27.35 0.30
CA GLY A 182 2.22 -28.66 0.10
C GLY A 182 3.63 -28.53 -0.44
N VAL A 183 4.49 -29.50 -0.12
CA VAL A 183 5.87 -29.56 -0.62
C VAL A 183 6.10 -30.91 -1.28
N VAL A 184 6.48 -30.89 -2.56
CA VAL A 184 6.93 -32.08 -3.26
C VAL A 184 8.46 -32.08 -3.26
N LYS A 185 9.03 -33.15 -2.71
CA LYS A 185 10.47 -33.42 -2.70
C LYS A 185 10.84 -34.25 -3.92
N ARG A 186 11.77 -33.77 -4.74
CA ARG A 186 12.31 -34.57 -5.84
C ARG A 186 13.80 -34.30 -6.02
N ASN A 187 14.61 -35.35 -5.89
CA ASN A 187 16.07 -35.28 -5.87
C ASN A 187 16.57 -34.27 -4.82
N THR A 188 17.40 -33.30 -5.22
CA THR A 188 17.92 -32.23 -4.36
C THR A 188 17.00 -31.01 -4.26
N ASN A 189 15.90 -30.96 -5.02
CA ASN A 189 15.05 -29.77 -5.13
C ASN A 189 13.72 -29.98 -4.37
N ASN A 190 13.32 -28.95 -3.64
CA ASN A 190 12.01 -28.89 -2.97
C ASN A 190 11.12 -27.91 -3.75
N ILE A 191 9.96 -28.36 -4.22
CA ILE A 191 8.96 -27.50 -4.85
C ILE A 191 7.83 -27.31 -3.84
N ALA A 192 7.64 -26.07 -3.39
CA ALA A 192 6.62 -25.72 -2.40
C ALA A 192 5.51 -24.89 -3.04
N PHE A 193 4.27 -25.27 -2.79
CA PHE A 193 3.08 -24.48 -3.09
C PHE A 193 2.57 -23.87 -1.79
N HIS A 194 2.53 -22.54 -1.71
CA HIS A 194 2.06 -21.81 -0.53
C HIS A 194 0.72 -21.18 -0.81
N LYS A 195 -0.27 -21.45 0.06
CA LYS A 195 -1.48 -20.65 0.13
C LYS A 195 -1.15 -19.31 0.78
N PHE A 196 -1.42 -18.22 0.08
CA PHE A 196 -1.42 -16.87 0.64
C PHE A 196 -2.77 -16.56 1.30
#